data_AF-A0A851IQ77-F1
#
_entry.id   AF-A0A851IQ77-F1
#
_cell.length_a   1.000
_cell.length_b   1.000
_cell.length_c   1.000
_cell.angle_alpha   90.00
_cell.angle_beta   90.00
_cell.angle_gamma   90.00
#
_symmetry.space_group_name_H-M   'P 1'
#
loop_
_entity.id
_entity.type
_entity.pdbx_description
1 polymer ?
#
loop_
_entity_poly.entity_id
_entity_poly.type
_entity_poly.pdbx_seq_one_letter_code
_entity_poly.pdbx_strand_id
1 'polypeptide(L)'
;MKYEWKKIEKNIYGVKQKAEVVDVPSQKFIMIQGKGNPNMEDFSNRVSALYSLAYGIKMLFKSMMKNEDDENITDFTVYPLEGIWEEWEEDKKDKSKLKYNIMIKQPDFITQDIFTQALQNVKKKKPNVLYDEIVFDELKGGKALQILHVGSYDNEVKSFEKMDKFASEAGLKRVCNSHKEIYLSNKNRTAEDKLKTILRYFII
;
A
#
# COMPACT_ATOMS: atom_id res chain seq x y z
N MET A 1 -10.73 -12.39 -18.53
CA MET A 1 -10.08 -11.05 -18.50
C MET A 1 -9.09 -10.86 -17.33
N LYS A 2 -8.10 -9.96 -17.47
CA LYS A 2 -7.15 -9.60 -16.39
C LYS A 2 -7.53 -8.26 -15.74
N TYR A 3 -7.68 -8.24 -14.42
CA TYR A 3 -7.92 -7.03 -13.63
C TYR A 3 -6.62 -6.21 -13.45
N GLU A 4 -6.59 -5.02 -14.02
CA GLU A 4 -5.45 -4.10 -13.94
C GLU A 4 -5.85 -2.83 -13.18
N TRP A 5 -5.54 -2.79 -11.88
CA TRP A 5 -5.91 -1.68 -10.98
C TRP A 5 -5.47 -0.31 -11.49
N LYS A 6 -4.31 -0.18 -12.16
CA LYS A 6 -3.88 1.09 -12.77
C LYS A 6 -4.85 1.63 -13.83
N LYS A 7 -5.57 0.74 -14.52
CA LYS A 7 -6.54 1.10 -15.56
C LYS A 7 -7.93 1.33 -14.99
N ILE A 8 -8.31 0.55 -13.98
CA ILE A 8 -9.66 0.50 -13.41
C ILE A 8 -9.81 1.53 -12.28
N GLU A 9 -8.87 1.57 -11.35
CA GLU A 9 -8.90 2.43 -10.15
C GLU A 9 -8.12 3.74 -10.36
N LYS A 10 -8.32 4.40 -11.51
CA LYS A 10 -7.58 5.62 -11.88
C LYS A 10 -7.75 6.77 -10.89
N ASN A 11 -8.90 6.87 -10.23
CA ASN A 11 -9.13 7.92 -9.23
C ASN A 11 -8.23 7.76 -7.98
N ILE A 12 -7.87 6.51 -7.66
CA ILE A 12 -7.07 6.19 -6.47
C ILE A 12 -5.57 6.18 -6.78
N TYR A 13 -5.19 5.75 -7.99
CA TYR A 13 -3.78 5.53 -8.33
C TYR A 13 -3.25 6.43 -9.47
N GLY A 14 -4.10 7.18 -10.15
CA GLY A 14 -3.78 8.09 -11.25
C GLY A 14 -3.45 9.51 -10.81
N VAL A 15 -2.83 9.66 -9.63
CA VAL A 15 -2.58 10.94 -8.96
C VAL A 15 -1.55 11.78 -9.72
N LYS A 16 -1.74 13.10 -9.73
CA LYS A 16 -0.83 14.07 -10.39
C LYS A 16 0.11 14.72 -9.37
N GLN A 17 1.14 15.41 -9.86
CA GLN A 17 2.08 16.21 -9.03
C GLN A 17 1.45 17.52 -8.50
N LYS A 18 0.19 17.46 -8.08
CA LYS A 18 -0.60 18.55 -7.52
C LYS A 18 -1.46 17.98 -6.39
N ALA A 19 -1.57 18.71 -5.29
CA ALA A 19 -2.46 18.34 -4.19
C ALA A 19 -3.92 18.32 -4.67
N GLU A 20 -4.64 17.24 -4.37
CA GLU A 20 -6.04 17.05 -4.72
C GLU A 20 -6.79 16.27 -3.64
N VAL A 21 -8.06 16.62 -3.43
CA VAL A 21 -8.96 15.88 -2.53
C VAL A 21 -9.52 14.68 -3.28
N VAL A 22 -9.57 13.54 -2.61
CA VAL A 22 -10.13 12.29 -3.13
C VAL A 22 -11.01 11.63 -2.07
N ASP A 23 -12.12 11.04 -2.51
CA ASP A 23 -12.90 10.10 -1.69
C ASP A 23 -12.34 8.69 -1.89
N VAL A 24 -11.67 8.16 -0.87
CA VAL A 24 -11.11 6.82 -0.87
C VAL A 24 -12.19 5.85 -0.38
N PRO A 25 -12.55 4.79 -1.14
CA PRO A 25 -13.46 3.78 -0.64
C PRO A 25 -12.80 2.93 0.45
N SER A 26 -13.60 2.18 1.22
CA SER A 26 -13.04 1.10 2.04
C SER A 26 -12.34 0.07 1.15
N GLN A 27 -11.20 -0.44 1.60
CA GLN A 27 -10.35 -1.33 0.80
C GLN A 27 -9.80 -2.45 1.68
N LYS A 28 -9.69 -3.65 1.11
CA LYS A 28 -9.12 -4.81 1.80
C LYS A 28 -7.64 -4.96 1.50
N PHE A 29 -6.87 -5.32 2.52
CA PHE A 29 -5.42 -5.43 2.45
C PHE A 29 -4.95 -6.69 3.14
N ILE A 30 -3.88 -7.29 2.61
CA ILE A 30 -2.98 -8.08 3.46
C ILE A 30 -2.01 -7.12 4.12
N MET A 31 -1.84 -7.23 5.44
CA MET A 31 -1.13 -6.24 6.25
C MET A 31 -0.19 -6.91 7.25
N ILE A 32 0.94 -6.28 7.51
CA ILE A 32 1.87 -6.68 8.57
C ILE A 32 2.42 -5.44 9.27
N GLN A 33 2.25 -5.41 10.57
CA GLN A 33 2.78 -4.34 11.41
C GLN A 33 4.28 -4.53 11.60
N GLY A 34 4.99 -3.44 11.87
CA GLY A 34 6.40 -3.52 12.21
C GLY A 34 6.88 -2.25 12.89
N LYS A 35 8.13 -2.29 13.34
CA LYS A 35 8.81 -1.15 13.93
C LYS A 35 10.28 -1.12 13.53
N GLY A 36 10.89 0.05 13.58
CA GLY A 36 12.29 0.25 13.27
C GLY A 36 12.55 0.84 11.89
N ASN A 37 13.84 0.96 11.59
CA ASN A 37 14.33 1.66 10.41
C ASN A 37 14.02 0.84 9.13
N PRO A 38 13.35 1.40 8.11
CA PRO A 38 13.00 0.67 6.87
C PRO A 38 14.19 0.27 5.99
N ASN A 39 15.41 0.66 6.38
CA ASN A 39 16.65 0.24 5.74
C ASN A 39 17.23 -1.05 6.36
N MET A 40 16.61 -1.57 7.43
CA MET A 40 17.06 -2.79 8.10
C MET A 40 16.40 -4.05 7.53
N GLU A 41 17.02 -5.20 7.80
CA GLU A 41 16.62 -6.49 7.24
C GLU A 41 15.20 -6.93 7.63
N ASP A 42 14.72 -6.58 8.84
CA ASP A 42 13.36 -6.92 9.25
C ASP A 42 12.31 -6.31 8.31
N PHE A 43 12.47 -5.05 7.91
CA PHE A 43 11.55 -4.40 6.98
C PHE A 43 11.54 -5.11 5.62
N SER A 44 12.72 -5.43 5.07
CA SER A 44 12.80 -6.13 3.78
C SER A 44 12.23 -7.56 3.87
N ASN A 45 12.40 -8.25 4.99
CA ASN A 45 11.81 -9.56 5.25
C ASN A 45 10.28 -9.51 5.33
N ARG A 46 9.70 -8.51 6.00
CA ARG A 46 8.24 -8.29 6.05
C ARG A 46 7.66 -7.96 4.68
N VAL A 47 8.32 -7.09 3.91
CA VAL A 47 7.94 -6.80 2.51
C VAL A 47 8.00 -8.07 1.65
N SER A 48 9.05 -8.88 1.79
CA SER A 48 9.23 -10.15 1.08
C SER A 48 8.13 -11.16 1.41
N ALA A 49 7.75 -11.27 2.69
CA ALA A 49 6.64 -12.10 3.14
C ALA A 49 5.30 -11.64 2.54
N LEU A 50 5.00 -10.33 2.56
CA LEU A 50 3.79 -9.77 1.95
C LEU A 50 3.72 -10.08 0.45
N TYR A 51 4.79 -9.84 -0.31
CA TYR A 51 4.79 -10.15 -1.75
C TYR A 51 4.67 -11.64 -2.02
N SER A 52 5.34 -12.49 -1.22
CA SER A 52 5.21 -13.95 -1.35
C SER A 52 3.76 -14.38 -1.20
N LEU A 53 3.04 -13.82 -0.23
CA LEU A 53 1.61 -14.09 -0.06
C LEU A 53 0.75 -13.47 -1.16
N ALA A 54 0.97 -12.22 -1.56
CA ALA A 54 0.21 -11.55 -2.60
C ALA A 54 0.28 -12.31 -3.94
N TYR A 55 1.47 -12.79 -4.33
CA TYR A 55 1.62 -13.65 -5.49
C TYR A 55 0.99 -15.04 -5.27
N GLY A 56 1.04 -15.58 -4.05
CA GLY A 56 0.33 -16.81 -3.68
C GLY A 56 -1.18 -16.70 -3.90
N ILE A 57 -1.81 -15.61 -3.43
CA ILE A 57 -3.24 -15.30 -3.63
C ILE A 57 -3.55 -15.19 -5.12
N LYS A 58 -2.74 -14.42 -5.87
CA LYS A 58 -2.91 -14.26 -7.32
C LYS A 58 -2.88 -15.61 -8.05
N MET A 59 -1.92 -16.48 -7.74
CA MET A 59 -1.77 -17.77 -8.41
C MET A 59 -2.89 -18.74 -8.03
N LEU A 60 -3.33 -18.72 -6.77
CA LEU A 60 -4.47 -19.53 -6.32
C LEU A 60 -5.75 -19.09 -7.04
N PHE A 61 -6.06 -17.79 -7.02
CA PHE A 61 -7.22 -17.23 -7.70
C PHE A 61 -7.21 -17.59 -9.20
N LYS A 62 -6.08 -17.36 -9.88
CA LYS A 62 -5.94 -17.72 -11.29
C LYS A 62 -6.15 -19.23 -11.54
N SER A 63 -5.76 -20.09 -10.61
CA SER A 63 -5.99 -21.53 -10.72
C SER A 63 -7.45 -21.91 -10.52
N MET A 64 -8.18 -21.22 -9.65
CA MET A 64 -9.61 -21.43 -9.42
C MET A 64 -10.44 -21.03 -10.64
N MET A 65 -10.01 -19.98 -11.35
CA MET A 65 -10.71 -19.43 -12.51
C MET A 65 -10.31 -20.08 -13.85
N LYS A 66 -9.62 -21.23 -13.85
CA LYS A 66 -9.10 -21.86 -15.08
C LYS A 66 -10.18 -22.28 -16.08
N ASN A 67 -11.38 -22.61 -15.59
CA ASN A 67 -12.49 -23.10 -16.39
C ASN A 67 -13.59 -22.04 -16.57
N GLU A 68 -13.34 -20.80 -16.14
CA GLU A 68 -14.25 -19.69 -16.31
C GLU A 68 -14.15 -19.13 -17.73
N ASP A 69 -15.26 -18.55 -18.21
CA ASP A 69 -15.31 -17.91 -19.52
C ASP A 69 -14.42 -16.66 -19.57
N ASP A 70 -13.98 -16.30 -20.78
CA ASP A 70 -13.07 -15.17 -21.00
C ASP A 70 -13.64 -13.82 -20.58
N GLU A 71 -14.96 -13.71 -20.43
CA GLU A 71 -15.69 -12.53 -19.95
C GLU A 71 -15.49 -12.29 -18.44
N ASN A 72 -15.18 -13.31 -17.66
CA ASN A 72 -14.97 -13.20 -16.21
C ASN A 72 -13.54 -12.72 -15.88
N ILE A 73 -13.35 -12.14 -14.70
CA ILE A 73 -12.00 -11.82 -14.22
C ILE A 73 -11.32 -13.12 -13.80
N THR A 74 -10.30 -13.52 -14.56
CA THR A 74 -9.55 -14.78 -14.33
C THR A 74 -8.14 -14.54 -13.81
N ASP A 75 -7.68 -13.28 -13.80
CA ASP A 75 -6.38 -12.91 -13.29
C ASP A 75 -6.35 -11.45 -12.80
N PHE A 76 -5.35 -11.05 -12.01
CA PHE A 76 -5.15 -9.66 -11.61
C PHE A 76 -3.68 -9.25 -11.49
N THR A 77 -3.39 -7.97 -11.62
CA THR A 77 -2.04 -7.42 -11.33
C THR A 77 -1.91 -7.17 -9.82
N VAL A 78 -0.82 -7.64 -9.21
CA VAL A 78 -0.52 -7.37 -7.79
C VAL A 78 -0.40 -5.86 -7.57
N TYR A 79 -0.97 -5.38 -6.46
CA TYR A 79 -0.95 -3.97 -6.07
C TYR A 79 0.45 -3.54 -5.62
N PRO A 80 0.76 -2.23 -5.64
CA PRO A 80 2.02 -1.75 -5.10
C PRO A 80 2.07 -1.98 -3.59
N LEU A 81 3.27 -1.94 -3.03
CA LEU A 81 3.43 -1.83 -1.59
C LEU A 81 2.86 -0.49 -1.13
N GLU A 82 2.13 -0.51 -0.03
CA GLU A 82 1.64 0.67 0.65
C GLU A 82 2.12 0.62 2.11
N GLY A 83 2.37 1.78 2.71
CA GLY A 83 2.80 1.90 4.10
C GLY A 83 2.02 3.00 4.81
N ILE A 84 1.44 2.68 5.95
CA ILE A 84 0.95 3.67 6.91
C ILE A 84 2.07 3.93 7.90
N TRP A 85 2.46 5.20 8.04
CA TRP A 85 3.50 5.66 8.93
C TRP A 85 2.89 6.53 10.02
N GLU A 86 3.16 6.18 11.27
CA GLU A 86 2.82 7.00 12.43
C GLU A 86 3.95 8.00 12.69
N GLU A 87 3.67 9.31 12.65
CA GLU A 87 4.66 10.31 13.06
C GLU A 87 4.72 10.38 14.59
N TRP A 88 5.92 10.17 15.17
CA TRP A 88 6.17 10.49 16.58
C TRP A 88 6.54 11.95 16.76
N GLU A 89 6.01 12.55 17.82
CA GLU A 89 6.27 13.94 18.18
C GLU A 89 7.68 14.16 18.76
N GLU A 90 8.32 13.15 19.36
CA GLU A 90 9.49 13.40 20.22
C GLU A 90 10.87 13.20 19.58
N ASP A 91 11.01 12.57 18.41
CA ASP A 91 12.32 12.55 17.72
C ASP A 91 12.26 12.09 16.25
N LYS A 92 12.03 13.01 15.31
CA LYS A 92 11.94 12.70 13.86
C LYS A 92 13.23 12.13 13.25
N LYS A 93 14.36 12.15 13.98
CA LYS A 93 15.66 11.67 13.51
C LYS A 93 15.93 10.21 13.82
N ASP A 94 15.31 9.64 14.85
CA ASP A 94 15.55 8.26 15.25
C ASP A 94 14.64 7.29 14.48
N LYS A 95 15.12 6.85 13.31
CA LYS A 95 14.42 5.87 12.46
C LYS A 95 14.17 4.53 13.18
N SER A 96 14.84 4.23 14.31
CA SER A 96 14.63 2.99 15.06
C SER A 96 13.30 2.94 15.83
N LYS A 97 12.67 4.10 16.04
CA LYS A 97 11.39 4.21 16.77
C LYS A 97 10.17 4.23 15.86
N LEU A 98 10.35 4.28 14.53
CA LEU A 98 9.24 4.26 13.58
C LEU A 98 8.37 3.01 13.77
N LYS A 99 7.06 3.17 13.76
CA LYS A 99 6.06 2.12 13.62
C LYS A 99 5.43 2.32 12.26
N TYR A 100 5.14 1.20 11.65
CA TYR A 100 4.49 1.18 10.36
C TYR A 100 3.54 0.00 10.28
N ASN A 101 2.55 0.16 9.41
CA ASN A 101 1.77 -0.96 8.91
C ASN A 101 1.96 -1.00 7.39
N ILE A 102 2.73 -1.97 6.90
CA ILE A 102 2.92 -2.16 5.46
C ILE A 102 1.90 -3.16 4.93
N MET A 103 1.47 -2.95 3.70
CA MET A 103 0.31 -3.64 3.18
C MET A 103 0.28 -3.70 1.66
N ILE A 104 -0.49 -4.63 1.13
CA ILE A 104 -0.76 -4.77 -0.31
C ILE A 104 -2.28 -4.95 -0.48
N LYS A 105 -2.93 -4.00 -1.17
CA LYS A 105 -4.37 -4.08 -1.47
C LYS A 105 -4.68 -5.38 -2.20
N GLN A 106 -5.82 -5.98 -1.87
CA GLN A 106 -6.41 -7.06 -2.65
C GLN A 106 -7.62 -6.56 -3.43
N PRO A 107 -7.91 -7.10 -4.62
CA PRO A 107 -9.21 -6.87 -5.28
C PRO A 107 -10.39 -7.32 -4.42
N ASP A 108 -11.57 -6.74 -4.62
CA ASP A 108 -12.76 -7.00 -3.80
C ASP A 108 -13.27 -8.45 -3.92
N PHE A 109 -12.96 -9.12 -5.03
CA PHE A 109 -13.27 -10.54 -5.25
C PHE A 109 -12.34 -11.51 -4.50
N ILE A 110 -11.32 -11.01 -3.79
CA ILE A 110 -10.50 -11.84 -2.90
C ILE A 110 -11.21 -11.92 -1.55
N THR A 111 -11.61 -13.14 -1.20
CA THR A 111 -12.34 -13.45 0.04
C THR A 111 -11.40 -13.93 1.14
N GLN A 112 -11.93 -14.00 2.37
CA GLN A 112 -11.22 -14.58 3.53
C GLN A 112 -10.76 -16.02 3.26
N ASP A 113 -11.57 -16.81 2.53
CA ASP A 113 -11.25 -18.20 2.20
C ASP A 113 -10.06 -18.30 1.23
N ILE A 114 -10.05 -17.47 0.19
CA ILE A 114 -8.92 -17.41 -0.77
C ILE A 114 -7.65 -16.99 -0.04
N PHE A 115 -7.73 -15.97 0.82
CA PHE A 115 -6.60 -15.55 1.66
C PHE A 115 -6.09 -16.70 2.54
N THR A 116 -6.98 -17.35 3.29
CA THR A 116 -6.62 -18.42 4.24
C THR A 116 -5.96 -19.59 3.52
N GLN A 117 -6.53 -20.03 2.39
CA GLN A 117 -5.98 -21.12 1.60
C GLN A 117 -4.64 -20.74 0.95
N ALA A 118 -4.50 -19.51 0.43
CA ALA A 118 -3.24 -19.04 -0.12
C ALA A 118 -2.14 -18.98 0.95
N LEU A 119 -2.48 -18.50 2.16
CA LEU A 119 -1.56 -18.44 3.30
C LEU A 119 -1.07 -19.84 3.69
N GLN A 120 -1.96 -20.83 3.78
CA GLN A 120 -1.59 -22.22 4.06
C GLN A 120 -0.67 -22.80 2.97
N ASN A 121 -0.98 -22.55 1.69
CA ASN A 121 -0.17 -23.04 0.58
C ASN A 121 1.25 -22.44 0.58
N VAL A 122 1.36 -21.13 0.82
CA VAL A 122 2.65 -20.44 0.88
C VAL A 122 3.45 -20.90 2.11
N LYS A 123 2.82 -21.07 3.27
CA LYS A 123 3.46 -21.63 4.48
C LYS A 123 4.05 -23.01 4.23
N LYS A 124 3.30 -23.91 3.57
CA LYS A 124 3.77 -25.26 3.22
C LYS A 124 4.94 -25.23 2.23
N LYS A 125 4.86 -24.36 1.21
CA LYS A 125 5.86 -24.30 0.13
C LYS A 125 7.18 -23.68 0.58
N LYS A 126 7.13 -22.62 1.39
CA LYS A 126 8.31 -21.91 1.91
C LYS A 126 7.99 -21.35 3.29
N PRO A 127 8.23 -22.10 4.37
CA PRO A 127 7.94 -21.66 5.74
C PRO A 127 8.60 -20.32 6.06
N ASN A 128 7.86 -19.43 6.72
CA ASN A 128 8.34 -18.15 7.25
C ASN A 128 7.48 -17.77 8.47
N VAL A 129 8.12 -17.45 9.58
CA VAL A 129 7.46 -17.07 10.84
C VAL A 129 6.61 -15.80 10.70
N LEU A 130 7.00 -14.89 9.79
CA LEU A 130 6.28 -13.64 9.55
C LEU A 130 4.87 -13.85 8.98
N TYR A 131 4.57 -15.02 8.43
CA TYR A 131 3.23 -15.31 7.91
C TYR A 131 2.17 -15.45 9.00
N ASP A 132 2.55 -15.68 10.25
CA ASP A 132 1.61 -15.68 11.39
C ASP A 132 1.25 -14.26 11.83
N GLU A 133 2.02 -13.25 11.41
CA GLU A 133 1.77 -11.83 11.68
C GLU A 133 0.95 -11.13 10.60
N ILE A 134 0.74 -11.78 9.44
CA ILE A 134 -0.03 -11.19 8.33
C ILE A 134 -1.53 -11.35 8.59
N VAL A 135 -2.25 -10.23 8.55
CA VAL A 135 -3.72 -10.19 8.62
C VAL A 135 -4.33 -9.82 7.27
N PHE A 136 -5.57 -10.25 7.04
CA PHE A 136 -6.40 -9.79 5.92
C PHE A 136 -7.59 -9.05 6.50
N ASP A 137 -7.65 -7.74 6.28
CA ASP A 137 -8.66 -6.89 6.91
C ASP A 137 -9.00 -5.67 6.03
N GLU A 138 -10.12 -5.02 6.34
CA GLU A 138 -10.63 -3.85 5.65
C GLU A 138 -10.22 -2.57 6.39
N LEU A 139 -9.59 -1.66 5.65
CA LEU A 139 -9.38 -0.30 6.12
C LEU A 139 -10.52 0.59 5.63
N LYS A 140 -11.13 1.32 6.57
CA LYS A 140 -12.21 2.25 6.26
C LYS A 140 -11.73 3.37 5.35
N GLY A 141 -12.54 3.65 4.34
CA GLY A 141 -12.36 4.79 3.45
C GLY A 141 -12.64 6.14 4.12
N GLY A 142 -12.51 7.21 3.34
CA GLY A 142 -12.78 8.57 3.78
C GLY A 142 -12.22 9.62 2.82
N LYS A 143 -12.52 10.89 3.13
CA LYS A 143 -11.93 12.03 2.42
C LYS A 143 -10.46 12.14 2.75
N ALA A 144 -9.63 12.17 1.72
CA ALA A 144 -8.19 12.30 1.86
C ALA A 144 -7.66 13.39 0.95
N LEU A 145 -6.56 14.00 1.36
CA LEU A 145 -5.73 14.80 0.49
C LEU A 145 -4.58 13.93 -0.02
N GLN A 146 -4.25 14.04 -1.29
CA GLN A 146 -3.15 13.29 -1.90
C GLN A 146 -2.32 14.10 -2.88
N ILE A 147 -1.08 13.66 -3.12
CA ILE A 147 -0.20 14.19 -4.15
C ILE A 147 0.72 13.09 -4.68
N LEU A 148 1.08 13.14 -5.96
CA LEU A 148 2.16 12.33 -6.50
C LEU A 148 3.51 13.02 -6.20
N HIS A 149 4.32 12.40 -5.35
CA HIS A 149 5.72 12.72 -5.17
C HIS A 149 6.57 12.07 -6.27
N VAL A 150 7.48 12.83 -6.87
CA VAL A 150 8.48 12.34 -7.80
C VAL A 150 9.87 12.74 -7.29
N GLY A 151 10.70 11.77 -6.97
CA GLY A 151 12.02 11.98 -6.39
C GLY A 151 12.33 11.09 -5.18
N SER A 152 13.47 11.35 -4.54
CA SER A 152 13.92 10.63 -3.34
C SER A 152 12.97 10.86 -2.16
N TYR A 153 12.77 9.82 -1.35
CA TYR A 153 11.94 9.82 -0.14
C TYR A 153 12.34 10.94 0.85
N ASP A 154 13.63 11.31 0.91
CA ASP A 154 14.11 12.40 1.76
C ASP A 154 13.56 13.79 1.36
N ASN A 155 12.99 13.93 0.15
CA ASN A 155 12.37 15.16 -0.33
C ASN A 155 10.83 15.19 -0.21
N GLU A 156 10.21 14.17 0.40
CA GLU A 156 8.75 14.08 0.55
C GLU A 156 8.18 15.25 1.36
N VAL A 157 8.96 15.82 2.29
CA VAL A 157 8.60 17.02 3.07
C VAL A 157 8.08 18.16 2.18
N LYS A 158 8.71 18.39 1.02
CA LYS A 158 8.27 19.43 0.07
C LYS A 158 6.89 19.16 -0.53
N SER A 159 6.48 17.90 -0.59
CA SER A 159 5.16 17.49 -1.09
C SER A 159 4.12 17.59 0.00
N PHE A 160 4.45 17.22 1.24
CA PHE A 160 3.61 17.48 2.40
C PHE A 160 3.36 18.98 2.61
N GLU A 161 4.37 19.84 2.49
CA GLU A 161 4.19 21.30 2.58
C GLU A 161 3.16 21.84 1.56
N LYS A 162 3.16 21.30 0.33
CA LYS A 162 2.17 21.66 -0.70
C LYS A 162 0.76 21.19 -0.34
N MET A 163 0.65 19.99 0.22
CA MET A 163 -0.61 19.45 0.70
C MET A 163 -1.15 20.28 1.87
N ASP A 164 -0.30 20.60 2.85
CA ASP A 164 -0.69 21.35 4.05
C ASP A 164 -1.10 22.78 3.71
N LYS A 165 -0.41 23.42 2.76
CA LYS A 165 -0.82 24.72 2.22
C LYS A 165 -2.20 24.64 1.57
N PHE A 166 -2.43 23.65 0.72
CA PHE A 166 -3.75 23.45 0.09
C PHE A 166 -4.84 23.21 1.13
N ALA A 167 -4.58 22.37 2.14
CA ALA A 167 -5.53 22.08 3.21
C ALA A 167 -5.89 23.36 3.97
N SER A 168 -4.89 24.16 4.36
CA SER A 168 -5.11 25.44 5.06
C SER A 168 -5.92 26.44 4.23
N GLU A 169 -5.63 26.58 2.93
CA GLU A 169 -6.36 27.48 2.02
C GLU A 169 -7.81 27.03 1.81
N ALA A 170 -8.06 25.72 1.82
CA ALA A 170 -9.39 25.14 1.66
C ALA A 170 -10.17 24.96 2.99
N GLY A 171 -9.59 25.34 4.14
CA GLY A 171 -10.20 25.17 5.46
C GLY A 171 -10.31 23.72 5.94
N LEU A 172 -9.51 22.81 5.36
CA LEU A 172 -9.48 21.38 5.66
C LEU A 172 -8.49 21.08 6.78
N LYS A 173 -8.77 20.10 7.63
CA LYS A 173 -7.88 19.68 8.74
C LYS A 173 -7.51 18.21 8.62
N ARG A 174 -6.26 17.88 8.94
CA ARG A 174 -5.79 16.48 9.01
C ARG A 174 -6.49 15.75 10.18
N VAL A 175 -6.92 14.52 9.95
CA VAL A 175 -7.62 13.70 10.96
C VAL A 175 -6.68 13.18 12.04
N CYS A 176 -5.46 12.80 11.67
CA CYS A 176 -4.47 12.20 12.57
C CYS A 176 -3.05 12.44 12.08
N ASN A 177 -2.06 12.33 12.96
CA ASN A 177 -0.64 12.50 12.64
C ASN A 177 -0.02 11.26 11.96
N SER A 178 -0.76 10.58 11.10
CA SER A 178 -0.28 9.46 10.29
C SER A 178 -0.49 9.75 8.81
N HIS A 179 0.38 9.23 7.96
CA HIS A 179 0.24 9.35 6.51
C HIS A 179 0.42 7.99 5.85
N LYS A 180 -0.02 7.93 4.60
CA LYS A 180 0.05 6.76 3.75
C LYS A 180 0.93 7.04 2.56
N GLU A 181 1.89 6.16 2.33
CA GLU A 181 2.74 6.12 1.15
C GLU A 181 2.33 4.95 0.26
N ILE A 182 2.22 5.18 -1.05
CA ILE A 182 1.93 4.15 -2.06
C ILE A 182 3.09 4.12 -3.06
N TYR A 183 3.91 3.07 -3.02
CA TYR A 183 5.15 2.99 -3.78
C TYR A 183 4.90 2.46 -5.20
N LEU A 184 4.72 3.38 -6.16
CA LEU A 184 4.41 3.02 -7.56
C LEU A 184 5.63 2.54 -8.35
N SER A 185 6.83 2.92 -7.90
CA SER A 185 8.12 2.53 -8.48
C SER A 185 8.87 1.55 -7.60
N ASN A 186 9.66 0.67 -8.21
CA ASN A 186 10.57 -0.20 -7.47
C ASN A 186 11.90 0.52 -7.24
N LYS A 187 12.23 0.83 -5.97
CA LYS A 187 13.45 1.54 -5.57
C LYS A 187 14.75 0.88 -6.02
N ASN A 188 14.76 -0.44 -6.18
CA ASN A 188 15.95 -1.20 -6.61
C ASN A 188 16.14 -1.17 -8.13
N ARG A 189 15.20 -0.61 -8.90
CA ARG A 189 15.21 -0.61 -10.37
C ARG A 189 14.99 0.77 -11.00
N THR A 190 14.74 1.78 -10.19
CA THR A 190 14.38 3.12 -10.63
C THR A 190 15.35 4.11 -10.01
N ALA A 191 15.90 5.01 -10.82
CA ALA A 191 16.75 6.09 -10.32
C ALA A 191 15.96 6.98 -9.34
N GLU A 192 16.63 7.51 -8.32
CA GLU A 192 15.98 8.27 -7.23
C GLU A 192 15.13 9.43 -7.74
N ASP A 193 15.60 10.16 -8.75
CA ASP A 193 14.92 11.29 -9.39
C ASP A 193 13.63 10.90 -10.14
N LYS A 194 13.39 9.60 -10.34
CA LYS A 194 12.25 9.03 -11.08
C LYS A 194 11.37 8.14 -10.21
N LEU A 195 11.67 8.01 -8.92
CA LEU A 195 10.79 7.31 -7.98
C LEU A 195 9.44 8.01 -7.92
N LYS A 196 8.37 7.23 -7.84
CA LYS A 196 6.99 7.72 -7.81
C LYS A 196 6.32 7.15 -6.57
N THR A 197 5.88 8.04 -5.68
CA THR A 197 5.17 7.70 -4.46
C THR A 197 3.92 8.56 -4.38
N ILE A 198 2.75 7.97 -4.14
CA ILE A 198 1.58 8.78 -3.76
C ILE A 198 1.66 8.99 -2.25
N LEU A 199 1.64 10.24 -1.82
CA LEU A 199 1.49 10.62 -0.42
C LEU A 199 0.03 10.95 -0.16
N ARG A 200 -0.51 10.47 0.96
CA ARG A 200 -1.93 10.65 1.30
C ARG A 200 -2.13 10.76 2.81
N TYR A 201 -3.01 11.65 3.25
CA TYR A 201 -3.53 11.67 4.62
C TYR A 201 -5.03 11.99 4.63
N PHE A 202 -5.74 11.50 5.66
CA PHE A 202 -7.18 11.76 5.81
C PHE A 202 -7.45 13.16 6.36
N ILE A 203 -8.56 13.75 5.90
CA ILE A 203 -8.97 15.12 6.22
C ILE A 203 -10.44 15.18 6.67
N ILE A 204 -10.78 16.22 7.44
CA ILE A 204 -12.13 16.65 7.85
C ILE A 204 -12.35 18.12 7.54
#